data_AF-A0A9D6KPU1-F1
#
_entry.id   AF-A0A9D6KPU1-F1
#
_cell.length_a   1.000
_cell.length_b   1.000
_cell.length_c   1.000
_cell.angle_alpha   90.00
_cell.angle_beta   90.00
_cell.angle_gamma   90.00
#
_symmetry.space_group_name_H-M   'P 1'
#
loop_
_entity.id
_entity.type
_entity.pdbx_description
1 polymer ?
#
loop_
_entity_poly.entity_id
_entity_poly.type
_entity_poly.pdbx_seq_one_letter_code
_entity_poly.pdbx_strand_id
1 'polypeptide(L)'
;MNRMNQMAAGAFLLAQAFSGAAFATPVTLTGTTVDFTFDNALMGLFGQPILSGDTLSFTPVNFNATSSNGEGYKLTDNTVNVQMTAHNGYSFSSVDLAERGDYLLQGGGSTANVAGQVRVFDVSDPMKDTTTSIGPSAAMDQTGISTHPWTAANSTDLSAWNGTKSVNVSFQNLLVASTNGSSSLAYVDKKYSGLTATTAAAPVPEATSSAMMLAGLGLIGWQVRRRRS
;
A
#
# COMPACT_ATOMS: atom_id res chain seq x y z
N MET A 1 -46.09 -38.25 59.21
CA MET A 1 -44.90 -37.71 59.92
C MET A 1 -43.74 -37.60 58.94
N ASN A 2 -43.25 -36.38 58.71
CA ASN A 2 -41.93 -35.96 58.20
C ASN A 2 -41.44 -36.46 56.81
N ARG A 3 -40.88 -35.65 55.90
CA ARG A 3 -40.57 -34.22 55.77
C ARG A 3 -40.27 -33.95 54.28
N MET A 4 -40.68 -32.77 53.79
CA MET A 4 -40.27 -32.12 52.54
C MET A 4 -38.75 -31.99 52.38
N ASN A 5 -38.29 -31.95 51.11
CA ASN A 5 -37.15 -31.18 50.55
C ASN A 5 -36.72 -31.87 49.23
N GLN A 6 -36.52 -31.26 48.06
CA GLN A 6 -36.26 -29.87 47.66
C GLN A 6 -36.78 -29.65 46.22
N MET A 7 -37.23 -28.43 45.93
CA MET A 7 -37.42 -27.95 44.56
C MET A 7 -36.06 -27.72 43.91
N ALA A 8 -35.93 -28.03 42.62
CA ALA A 8 -34.88 -27.49 41.77
C ALA A 8 -35.49 -27.06 40.44
N ALA A 9 -35.44 -25.75 40.22
CA ALA A 9 -35.87 -25.05 39.02
C ALA A 9 -34.97 -25.38 37.82
N GLY A 10 -35.54 -25.37 36.62
CA GLY A 10 -34.81 -25.54 35.37
C GLY A 10 -35.50 -24.80 34.23
N ALA A 11 -35.46 -23.46 34.24
CA ALA A 11 -35.85 -22.64 33.11
C ALA A 11 -34.71 -22.66 32.07
N PHE A 12 -34.90 -23.41 30.98
CA PHE A 12 -33.99 -23.43 29.84
C PHE A 12 -34.31 -22.22 28.94
N LEU A 13 -33.52 -21.15 29.04
CA LEU A 13 -33.53 -20.05 28.07
C LEU A 13 -32.48 -20.34 26.99
N LEU A 14 -32.93 -20.73 25.79
CA LEU A 14 -32.11 -20.75 24.59
C LEU A 14 -31.82 -19.31 24.15
N ALA A 15 -30.66 -18.78 24.53
CA ALA A 15 -30.08 -17.61 23.89
C ALA A 15 -29.41 -18.06 22.59
N GLN A 16 -30.11 -17.96 21.46
CA GLN A 16 -29.49 -18.07 20.15
C GLN A 16 -28.66 -16.79 19.93
N ALA A 17 -27.37 -16.87 20.23
CA ALA A 17 -26.42 -15.83 19.89
C ALA A 17 -26.34 -15.73 18.37
N PHE A 18 -26.86 -14.63 17.81
CA PHE A 18 -26.57 -14.23 16.44
C PHE A 18 -25.07 -13.96 16.35
N SER A 19 -24.31 -14.90 15.80
CA SER A 19 -22.94 -14.65 15.35
C SER A 19 -23.01 -13.80 14.08
N GLY A 20 -23.20 -12.49 14.25
CA GLY A 20 -22.95 -11.54 13.18
C GLY A 20 -21.46 -11.59 12.84
N ALA A 21 -21.13 -11.76 11.56
CA ALA A 21 -19.77 -11.55 11.09
C ALA A 21 -19.39 -10.09 11.40
N ALA A 22 -18.45 -9.89 12.33
CA ALA A 22 -17.88 -8.57 12.55
C ALA A 22 -17.07 -8.23 11.30
N PHE A 23 -17.60 -7.36 10.45
CA PHE A 23 -16.80 -6.72 9.43
C PHE A 23 -15.75 -5.87 10.14
N ALA A 24 -14.47 -6.09 9.81
CA ALA A 24 -13.42 -5.24 10.32
C ALA A 24 -13.68 -3.80 9.88
N THR A 25 -13.63 -2.87 10.83
CA THR A 25 -13.78 -1.44 10.52
C THR A 25 -12.52 -0.97 9.80
N PRO A 26 -12.62 -0.43 8.58
CA PRO A 26 -11.46 0.11 7.88
C PRO A 26 -10.85 1.26 8.69
N VAL A 27 -9.52 1.33 8.69
CA VAL A 27 -8.74 2.41 9.30
C VAL A 27 -8.42 3.42 8.20
N THR A 28 -8.65 4.71 8.47
CA THR A 28 -8.26 5.80 7.58
C THR A 28 -7.21 6.68 8.25
N LEU A 29 -6.10 6.89 7.57
CA LEU A 29 -5.05 7.85 7.93
C LEU A 29 -5.03 8.99 6.90
N THR A 30 -5.14 10.22 7.36
CA THR A 30 -5.17 11.41 6.49
C THR A 30 -3.77 11.97 6.31
N GLY A 31 -3.31 11.99 5.06
CA GLY A 31 -2.03 12.58 4.65
C GLY A 31 -2.14 14.08 4.38
N THR A 32 -1.12 14.62 3.73
CA THR A 32 -1.10 16.02 3.31
C THR A 32 -2.04 16.27 2.13
N THR A 33 -2.10 15.34 1.17
CA THR A 33 -2.89 15.47 -0.07
C THR A 33 -3.76 14.27 -0.38
N VAL A 34 -3.61 13.17 0.37
CA VAL A 34 -4.28 11.88 0.13
C VAL A 34 -4.69 11.25 1.45
N ASP A 35 -5.88 10.66 1.51
CA ASP A 35 -6.30 9.75 2.58
C ASP A 35 -5.97 8.29 2.23
N PHE A 36 -5.46 7.53 3.20
CA PHE A 36 -5.13 6.12 3.08
C PHE A 36 -6.11 5.29 3.90
N THR A 37 -6.88 4.42 3.26
CA THR A 37 -7.86 3.54 3.91
C THR A 37 -7.50 2.08 3.70
N PHE A 38 -7.43 1.31 4.79
CA PHE A 38 -7.05 -0.10 4.75
C PHE A 38 -7.69 -0.90 5.89
N ASP A 39 -7.71 -2.23 5.75
CA ASP A 39 -8.10 -3.14 6.84
C ASP A 39 -6.88 -3.54 7.66
N ASN A 40 -6.83 -3.04 8.90
CA ASN A 40 -5.76 -3.33 9.86
C ASN A 40 -5.53 -4.84 10.09
N ALA A 41 -6.57 -5.67 9.96
CA ALA A 41 -6.47 -7.12 10.13
C ALA A 41 -5.80 -7.82 8.94
N LEU A 42 -5.74 -7.17 7.78
CA LEU A 42 -5.21 -7.73 6.52
C LEU A 42 -3.82 -7.21 6.15
N MET A 43 -3.15 -6.48 7.05
CA MET A 43 -1.78 -5.98 6.81
C MET A 43 -0.70 -7.09 6.88
N GLY A 44 -1.01 -8.22 7.51
CA GLY A 44 -0.16 -9.41 7.51
C GLY A 44 1.28 -9.15 7.93
N LEU A 45 2.24 -9.63 7.14
CA LEU A 45 3.68 -9.56 7.45
C LEU A 45 4.25 -8.14 7.45
N PHE A 46 3.56 -7.15 6.86
CA PHE A 46 4.00 -5.75 6.86
C PHE A 46 3.82 -5.06 8.22
N GLY A 47 2.97 -5.62 9.09
CA GLY A 47 2.63 -4.99 10.36
C GLY A 47 1.79 -3.71 10.18
N GLN A 48 1.60 -2.98 11.28
CA GLN A 48 0.81 -1.75 11.23
C GLN A 48 1.62 -0.59 10.66
N PRO A 49 1.10 0.15 9.67
CA PRO A 49 1.80 1.29 9.14
C PRO A 49 1.68 2.53 10.03
N ILE A 50 2.61 3.45 9.83
CA ILE A 50 2.54 4.84 10.29
C ILE A 50 2.52 5.78 9.09
N LEU A 51 1.85 6.92 9.20
CA LEU A 51 1.77 7.91 8.13
C LEU A 51 2.63 9.12 8.45
N SER A 52 3.41 9.57 7.46
CA SER A 52 4.16 10.83 7.50
C SER A 52 4.06 11.53 6.15
N GLY A 53 3.48 12.73 6.12
CA GLY A 53 3.09 13.39 4.87
C GLY A 53 2.14 12.50 4.06
N ASP A 54 2.52 12.17 2.82
CA ASP A 54 1.79 11.24 1.95
C ASP A 54 2.52 9.89 1.80
N THR A 55 3.31 9.49 2.82
CA THR A 55 4.03 8.20 2.86
C THR A 55 3.57 7.32 4.00
N LEU A 56 2.98 6.18 3.65
CA LEU A 56 2.61 5.11 4.55
C LEU A 56 3.82 4.17 4.75
N SER A 57 4.46 4.26 5.92
CA SER A 57 5.66 3.49 6.26
C SER A 57 5.32 2.28 7.12
N PHE A 58 5.86 1.13 6.75
CA PHE A 58 5.67 -0.15 7.42
C PHE A 58 6.97 -0.60 8.08
N THR A 59 6.82 -1.25 9.24
CA THR A 59 7.89 -1.97 9.92
C THR A 59 7.55 -3.47 9.89
N PRO A 60 7.90 -4.17 8.81
CA PRO A 60 7.71 -5.61 8.66
C PRO A 60 8.05 -6.41 9.92
N VAL A 61 7.17 -7.35 10.26
CA VAL A 61 7.31 -8.16 11.48
C VAL A 61 7.87 -9.56 11.21
N ASN A 62 7.44 -10.20 10.11
CA ASN A 62 7.68 -11.63 9.87
C ASN A 62 8.06 -11.94 8.40
N PHE A 63 8.59 -10.97 7.66
CA PHE A 63 9.18 -11.24 6.34
C PHE A 63 10.57 -11.85 6.49
N ASN A 64 10.72 -13.14 6.17
CA ASN A 64 12.01 -13.83 6.16
C ASN A 64 11.95 -15.03 5.21
N ALA A 65 12.91 -15.18 4.30
CA ALA A 65 13.16 -16.45 3.63
C ALA A 65 14.59 -16.90 3.91
N THR A 66 14.76 -18.14 4.35
CA THR A 66 16.04 -18.76 4.69
C THR A 66 16.13 -20.11 4.01
N SER A 67 17.31 -20.58 3.60
CA SER A 67 17.49 -21.99 3.28
C SER A 67 18.87 -22.44 3.76
N SER A 68 18.99 -23.64 4.31
CA SER A 68 20.26 -24.15 4.85
C SER A 68 20.51 -25.57 4.37
N ASN A 69 21.77 -26.01 4.36
CA ASN A 69 22.20 -27.40 4.08
C ASN A 69 21.60 -28.11 2.85
N GLY A 70 21.24 -27.37 1.79
CA GLY A 70 20.73 -27.96 0.55
C GLY A 70 19.21 -28.14 0.49
N GLU A 71 18.46 -27.39 1.31
CA GLU A 71 17.00 -27.49 1.42
C GLU A 71 16.22 -26.90 0.23
N GLY A 72 16.89 -26.41 -0.82
CA GLY A 72 16.25 -25.89 -2.02
C GLY A 72 15.57 -24.53 -1.77
N TYR A 73 14.45 -24.26 -2.46
CA TYR A 73 13.78 -22.96 -2.38
C TYR A 73 12.87 -22.83 -1.14
N LYS A 74 12.98 -21.69 -0.46
CA LYS A 74 11.97 -21.16 0.46
C LYS A 74 11.43 -19.84 -0.08
N LEU A 75 10.13 -19.67 0.04
CA LEU A 75 9.39 -18.49 -0.37
C LEU A 75 8.62 -17.96 0.84
N THR A 76 8.68 -16.65 1.05
CA THR A 76 7.81 -15.92 1.95
C THR A 76 7.18 -14.77 1.19
N ASP A 77 5.85 -14.71 1.21
CA ASP A 77 5.10 -13.70 0.48
C ASP A 77 3.97 -13.09 1.32
N ASN A 78 3.60 -11.86 0.97
CA ASN A 78 2.42 -11.19 1.49
C ASN A 78 1.94 -10.15 0.48
N THR A 79 0.63 -9.94 0.41
CA THR A 79 0.00 -8.87 -0.37
C THR A 79 -0.85 -8.02 0.56
N VAL A 80 -0.82 -6.70 0.39
CA VAL A 80 -1.72 -5.78 1.11
C VAL A 80 -2.46 -4.90 0.13
N ASN A 81 -3.61 -4.39 0.58
CA ASN A 81 -4.45 -3.49 -0.20
C ASN A 81 -4.68 -2.20 0.57
N VAL A 82 -4.47 -1.07 -0.10
CA VAL A 82 -4.66 0.27 0.45
C VAL A 82 -5.43 1.10 -0.57
N GLN A 83 -6.60 1.58 -0.18
CA GLN A 83 -7.30 2.57 -0.96
C GLN A 83 -6.70 3.95 -0.67
N MET A 84 -6.38 4.70 -1.70
CA MET A 84 -5.89 6.07 -1.62
C MET A 84 -6.91 7.00 -2.23
N THR A 85 -7.31 8.04 -1.52
CA THR A 85 -8.26 9.05 -2.01
C THR A 85 -7.62 10.43 -1.99
N ALA A 86 -7.39 11.01 -3.17
CA ALA A 86 -6.84 12.34 -3.29
C ALA A 86 -7.82 13.39 -2.77
N HIS A 87 -7.31 14.33 -1.97
CA HIS A 87 -8.08 15.47 -1.47
C HIS A 87 -8.56 16.36 -2.62
N ASN A 88 -9.55 17.21 -2.32
CA ASN A 88 -10.06 18.14 -3.31
C ASN A 88 -8.95 19.09 -3.80
N GLY A 89 -8.93 19.37 -5.10
CA GLY A 89 -7.86 20.15 -5.72
C GLY A 89 -6.56 19.38 -6.01
N TYR A 90 -6.48 18.07 -5.72
CA TYR A 90 -5.33 17.23 -6.08
C TYR A 90 -5.70 16.10 -7.04
N SER A 91 -4.71 15.62 -7.79
CA SER A 91 -4.78 14.43 -8.66
C SER A 91 -3.51 13.61 -8.52
N PHE A 92 -3.60 12.29 -8.67
CA PHE A 92 -2.45 11.41 -8.60
C PHE A 92 -1.48 11.65 -9.76
N SER A 93 -0.19 11.63 -9.44
CA SER A 93 0.92 11.65 -10.40
C SER A 93 1.60 10.28 -10.42
N SER A 94 1.91 9.71 -9.25
CA SER A 94 2.48 8.37 -9.13
C SER A 94 2.13 7.73 -7.79
N VAL A 95 2.28 6.42 -7.73
CA VAL A 95 2.37 5.64 -6.50
C VAL A 95 3.72 4.96 -6.48
N ASP A 96 4.51 5.28 -5.46
CA ASP A 96 5.90 4.86 -5.34
C ASP A 96 6.03 3.90 -4.16
N LEU A 97 6.78 2.81 -4.33
CA LEU A 97 7.11 1.90 -3.23
C LEU A 97 8.61 1.80 -3.11
N ALA A 98 9.11 1.93 -1.88
CA ALA A 98 10.51 1.76 -1.53
C ALA A 98 10.66 0.72 -0.43
N GLU A 99 11.63 -0.17 -0.56
CA GLU A 99 11.78 -1.33 0.30
C GLU A 99 13.24 -1.55 0.65
N ARG A 100 13.48 -2.06 1.86
CA ARG A 100 14.82 -2.33 2.36
C ARG A 100 14.81 -3.55 3.26
N GLY A 101 15.92 -4.26 3.28
CA GLY A 101 16.19 -5.36 4.18
C GLY A 101 17.62 -5.80 4.06
N ASP A 102 17.88 -7.03 4.50
CA ASP A 102 19.18 -7.65 4.51
C ASP A 102 19.12 -9.07 3.94
N TYR A 103 20.27 -9.54 3.47
CA TYR A 103 20.46 -10.92 3.03
C TYR A 103 21.81 -11.46 3.50
N LEU A 104 21.95 -12.78 3.55
CA LEU A 104 23.21 -13.45 3.90
C LEU A 104 23.32 -14.74 3.07
N LEU A 105 24.47 -14.92 2.42
CA LEU A 105 24.79 -16.11 1.63
C LEU A 105 26.10 -16.73 2.14
N GLN A 106 26.03 -17.99 2.55
CA GLN A 106 27.16 -18.78 3.03
C GLN A 106 27.18 -20.14 2.36
N GLY A 107 28.35 -20.63 1.96
CA GLY A 107 28.50 -21.92 1.30
C GLY A 107 28.08 -21.91 -0.18
N GLY A 108 28.43 -22.99 -0.89
CA GLY A 108 28.18 -23.11 -2.32
C GLY A 108 26.69 -23.29 -2.64
N GLY A 109 26.22 -22.60 -3.69
CA GLY A 109 24.84 -22.72 -4.18
C GLY A 109 23.79 -22.00 -3.34
N SER A 110 24.20 -21.04 -2.49
CA SER A 110 23.31 -20.16 -1.74
C SER A 110 22.89 -18.96 -2.58
N THR A 111 21.59 -18.69 -2.68
CA THR A 111 21.05 -17.53 -3.40
C THR A 111 19.91 -16.88 -2.62
N ALA A 112 19.76 -15.57 -2.75
CA ALA A 112 18.65 -14.80 -2.23
C ALA A 112 18.12 -13.86 -3.32
N ASN A 113 16.82 -13.59 -3.29
CA ASN A 113 16.20 -12.62 -4.18
C ASN A 113 14.94 -12.01 -3.53
N VAL A 114 14.59 -10.81 -3.98
CA VAL A 114 13.33 -10.14 -3.66
C VAL A 114 12.60 -9.81 -4.96
N ALA A 115 11.30 -10.02 -4.97
CA ALA A 115 10.45 -9.70 -6.11
C ALA A 115 9.10 -9.17 -5.63
N GLY A 116 8.32 -8.65 -6.55
CA GLY A 116 7.01 -8.14 -6.23
C GLY A 116 6.36 -7.42 -7.39
N GLN A 117 5.18 -6.88 -7.09
CA GLN A 117 4.49 -5.98 -7.98
C GLN A 117 3.65 -4.98 -7.20
N VAL A 118 3.49 -3.79 -7.77
CA VAL A 118 2.45 -2.83 -7.38
C VAL A 118 1.42 -2.82 -8.49
N ARG A 119 0.17 -3.07 -8.14
CA ARG A 119 -0.99 -2.93 -9.02
C ARG A 119 -1.87 -1.81 -8.50
N VAL A 120 -2.22 -0.88 -9.38
CA VAL A 120 -3.12 0.21 -9.08
C VAL A 120 -4.31 0.14 -10.01
N PHE A 121 -5.51 0.31 -9.49
CA PHE A 121 -6.72 0.47 -10.30
C PHE A 121 -7.59 1.64 -9.83
N ASP A 122 -8.30 2.28 -10.74
CA ASP A 122 -9.29 3.32 -10.42
C ASP A 122 -10.52 2.69 -9.76
N VAL A 123 -10.91 3.18 -8.58
CA VAL A 123 -12.07 2.62 -7.85
C VAL A 123 -13.38 2.86 -8.59
N SER A 124 -13.47 3.94 -9.37
CA SER A 124 -14.65 4.29 -10.17
C SER A 124 -14.69 3.62 -11.54
N ASP A 125 -13.53 3.18 -12.05
CA ASP A 125 -13.38 2.41 -13.29
C ASP A 125 -12.34 1.29 -13.11
N PRO A 126 -12.70 0.15 -12.48
CA PRO A 126 -11.72 -0.89 -12.14
C PRO A 126 -11.04 -1.58 -13.33
N MET A 127 -11.51 -1.34 -14.57
CA MET A 127 -10.83 -1.80 -15.79
C MET A 127 -9.65 -0.92 -16.18
N LYS A 128 -9.55 0.30 -15.61
CA LYS A 128 -8.40 1.17 -15.71
C LYS A 128 -7.39 0.78 -14.62
N ASP A 129 -6.46 -0.09 -14.98
CA ASP A 129 -5.40 -0.53 -14.10
C ASP A 129 -4.00 -0.39 -14.71
N THR A 130 -3.00 -0.40 -13.85
CA THR A 130 -1.58 -0.46 -14.23
C THR A 130 -0.83 -1.30 -13.22
N THR A 131 0.22 -2.00 -13.67
CA THR A 131 1.06 -2.82 -12.82
C THR A 131 2.52 -2.54 -13.11
N THR A 132 3.32 -2.39 -12.05
CA THR A 132 4.77 -2.32 -12.13
C THR A 132 5.41 -3.40 -11.25
N SER A 133 6.60 -3.85 -11.63
CA SER A 133 7.33 -4.87 -10.88
C SER A 133 8.29 -4.24 -9.89
N ILE A 134 8.58 -4.99 -8.82
CA ILE A 134 9.59 -4.68 -7.81
C ILE A 134 10.70 -5.73 -7.89
N GLY A 135 11.95 -5.29 -7.80
CA GLY A 135 13.13 -6.15 -7.72
C GLY A 135 14.29 -5.41 -7.08
N PRO A 136 15.37 -6.11 -6.69
CA PRO A 136 16.49 -5.49 -6.02
C PRO A 136 17.21 -4.52 -6.97
N SER A 137 17.66 -3.40 -6.41
CA SER A 137 18.39 -2.35 -7.15
C SER A 137 19.78 -2.77 -7.61
N ALA A 138 20.32 -3.83 -7.00
CA ALA A 138 21.61 -4.44 -7.32
C ALA A 138 21.52 -5.96 -7.14
N ALA A 139 22.49 -6.69 -7.70
CA ALA A 139 22.59 -8.13 -7.48
C ALA A 139 22.75 -8.46 -5.98
N MET A 140 22.04 -9.50 -5.53
CA MET A 140 22.13 -10.04 -4.18
C MET A 140 23.05 -11.26 -4.16
N ASP A 141 24.33 -11.05 -4.46
CA ASP A 141 25.31 -12.13 -4.72
C ASP A 141 26.53 -12.11 -3.77
N GLN A 142 26.54 -11.20 -2.79
CA GLN A 142 27.64 -11.13 -1.82
C GLN A 142 27.57 -12.29 -0.83
N THR A 143 28.70 -13.02 -0.73
CA THR A 143 28.86 -14.15 0.17
C THR A 143 29.69 -13.79 1.39
N GLY A 144 29.39 -14.38 2.55
CA GLY A 144 30.15 -14.17 3.77
C GLY A 144 29.42 -14.68 5.02
N ILE A 145 29.89 -14.23 6.18
CA ILE A 145 29.24 -14.48 7.48
C ILE A 145 28.46 -13.26 8.01
N SER A 146 28.54 -12.14 7.29
CA SER A 146 27.86 -10.88 7.63
C SER A 146 26.66 -10.69 6.72
N THR A 147 25.62 -10.03 7.23
CA THR A 147 24.49 -9.61 6.41
C THR A 147 24.87 -8.44 5.50
N HIS A 148 24.26 -8.42 4.32
CA HIS A 148 24.40 -7.39 3.31
C HIS A 148 23.05 -6.70 3.06
N PRO A 149 23.00 -5.36 2.99
CA PRO A 149 21.75 -4.66 2.75
C PRO A 149 21.30 -4.86 1.31
N TRP A 150 19.99 -4.89 1.10
CA TRP A 150 19.36 -4.75 -0.20
C TRP A 150 18.34 -3.61 -0.18
N THR A 151 18.10 -3.02 -1.35
CA THR A 151 17.04 -2.04 -1.56
C THR A 151 16.26 -2.38 -2.82
N ALA A 152 14.98 -2.06 -2.85
CA ALA A 152 14.14 -2.15 -4.04
C ALA A 152 13.25 -0.91 -4.10
N ALA A 153 12.99 -0.41 -5.30
CA ALA A 153 12.07 0.70 -5.49
C ALA A 153 11.40 0.63 -6.85
N ASN A 154 10.15 1.07 -6.92
CA ASN A 154 9.43 1.27 -8.17
C ASN A 154 8.58 2.54 -8.08
N SER A 155 8.24 3.08 -9.25
CA SER A 155 7.30 4.18 -9.42
C SER A 155 6.23 3.76 -10.42
N THR A 156 4.97 3.82 -10.00
CA THR A 156 3.82 3.53 -10.84
C THR A 156 3.23 4.84 -11.33
N ASP A 157 3.42 5.15 -12.60
CA ASP A 157 2.94 6.39 -13.21
C ASP A 157 1.41 6.39 -13.37
N LEU A 158 0.78 7.42 -12.80
CA LEU A 158 -0.66 7.71 -12.86
C LEU A 158 -0.93 9.09 -13.49
N SER A 159 0.08 9.76 -14.05
CA SER A 159 -0.04 11.12 -14.59
C SER A 159 -1.08 11.25 -15.69
N ALA A 160 -1.36 10.16 -16.42
CA ALA A 160 -2.41 10.11 -17.44
C ALA A 160 -3.83 9.91 -16.86
N TRP A 161 -3.96 9.68 -15.55
CA TRP A 161 -5.23 9.33 -14.90
C TRP A 161 -6.03 10.57 -14.50
N ASN A 162 -6.30 11.42 -15.49
CA ASN A 162 -7.06 12.65 -15.29
C ASN A 162 -8.43 12.38 -14.66
N GLY A 163 -8.75 13.13 -13.61
CA GLY A 163 -10.04 13.03 -12.92
C GLY A 163 -10.16 11.88 -11.90
N THR A 164 -9.20 10.95 -11.86
CA THR A 164 -9.21 9.87 -10.87
C THR A 164 -9.00 10.44 -9.46
N LYS A 165 -9.95 10.16 -8.55
CA LYS A 165 -9.91 10.64 -7.17
C LYS A 165 -9.63 9.54 -6.16
N SER A 166 -9.97 8.30 -6.47
CA SER A 166 -9.72 7.17 -5.60
C SER A 166 -9.11 6.04 -6.40
N VAL A 167 -7.97 5.53 -5.91
CA VAL A 167 -7.31 4.36 -6.47
C VAL A 167 -7.19 3.32 -5.39
N ASN A 168 -7.27 2.04 -5.76
CA ASN A 168 -6.86 0.97 -4.87
C ASN A 168 -5.47 0.49 -5.29
N VAL A 169 -4.57 0.42 -4.32
CA VAL A 169 -3.20 -0.01 -4.50
C VAL A 169 -3.03 -1.36 -3.82
N SER A 170 -2.73 -2.38 -4.61
CA SER A 170 -2.33 -3.69 -4.14
C SER A 170 -0.84 -3.85 -4.37
N PHE A 171 -0.06 -4.13 -3.33
CA PHE A 171 1.35 -4.44 -3.50
C PHE A 171 1.71 -5.77 -2.85
N GLN A 172 2.42 -6.58 -3.62
CA GLN A 172 2.86 -7.91 -3.27
C GLN A 172 4.38 -7.91 -3.13
N ASN A 173 4.87 -8.61 -2.12
CA ASN A 173 6.27 -8.97 -2.01
C ASN A 173 6.48 -10.46 -1.92
N LEU A 174 7.59 -10.88 -2.53
CA LEU A 174 8.10 -12.24 -2.53
C LEU A 174 9.57 -12.16 -2.10
N LEU A 175 9.89 -12.84 -1.02
CA LEU A 175 11.26 -13.08 -0.57
C LEU A 175 11.60 -14.54 -0.87
N VAL A 176 12.71 -14.76 -1.56
CA VAL A 176 13.15 -16.11 -1.94
C VAL A 176 14.58 -16.32 -1.46
N ALA A 177 14.82 -17.44 -0.80
CA ALA A 177 16.16 -17.92 -0.48
C ALA A 177 16.28 -19.38 -0.90
N SER A 178 17.45 -19.79 -1.38
CA SER A 178 17.71 -21.21 -1.65
C SER A 178 19.15 -21.62 -1.41
N THR A 179 19.31 -22.90 -1.09
CA THR A 179 20.62 -23.54 -0.97
C THR A 179 20.63 -24.91 -1.65
N ASN A 180 21.76 -25.26 -2.27
CA ASN A 180 21.93 -26.54 -3.00
C ASN A 180 23.08 -27.41 -2.48
N GLY A 181 23.91 -26.93 -1.55
CA GLY A 181 25.06 -27.65 -1.00
C GLY A 181 24.96 -27.92 0.50
N SER A 182 25.69 -28.91 1.02
CA SER A 182 25.87 -29.08 2.47
C SER A 182 26.67 -27.92 3.07
N SER A 183 26.46 -27.61 4.35
CA SER A 183 27.14 -26.51 5.04
C SER A 183 26.92 -25.15 4.36
N SER A 184 25.68 -24.91 3.92
CA SER A 184 25.25 -23.68 3.27
C SER A 184 24.13 -23.01 4.05
N LEU A 185 24.02 -21.70 3.88
CA LEU A 185 22.95 -20.86 4.40
C LEU A 185 22.65 -19.76 3.38
N ALA A 186 21.38 -19.56 3.08
CA ALA A 186 20.83 -18.41 2.41
C ALA A 186 19.79 -17.79 3.34
N TYR A 187 19.74 -16.48 3.37
CA TYR A 187 18.83 -15.70 4.20
C TYR A 187 18.47 -14.43 3.44
N VAL A 188 17.22 -14.01 3.53
CA VAL A 188 16.74 -12.71 3.13
C VAL A 188 15.62 -12.29 4.07
N ASP A 189 15.63 -11.05 4.52
CA ASP A 189 14.55 -10.44 5.28
C ASP A 189 14.13 -9.12 4.65
N LYS A 190 13.01 -8.59 5.12
CA LYS A 190 12.56 -7.22 4.83
C LYS A 190 12.41 -6.49 6.15
N LYS A 191 12.94 -5.28 6.22
CA LYS A 191 12.94 -4.44 7.42
C LYS A 191 12.18 -3.13 7.26
N TYR A 192 11.91 -2.73 6.02
CA TYR A 192 11.19 -1.50 5.71
C TYR A 192 10.40 -1.62 4.41
N SER A 193 9.23 -1.01 4.40
CA SER A 193 8.46 -0.71 3.19
C SER A 193 7.86 0.69 3.34
N GLY A 194 7.93 1.52 2.31
CA GLY A 194 7.35 2.85 2.28
C GLY A 194 6.53 3.02 1.02
N LEU A 195 5.23 3.25 1.17
CA LEU A 195 4.29 3.47 0.08
C LEU A 195 3.94 4.96 0.04
N THR A 196 4.35 5.65 -1.01
CA THR A 196 4.18 7.09 -1.17
C THR A 196 3.19 7.38 -2.28
N ALA A 197 2.21 8.24 -2.00
CA ALA A 197 1.36 8.82 -3.02
C ALA A 197 1.93 10.19 -3.43
N THR A 198 2.24 10.35 -4.71
CA THR A 198 2.64 11.64 -5.26
C THR A 198 1.45 12.25 -5.98
N THR A 199 1.08 13.47 -5.61
CA THR A 199 -0.02 14.20 -6.23
C THR A 199 0.45 15.54 -6.81
N ALA A 200 -0.32 16.05 -7.75
CA ALA A 200 -0.19 17.41 -8.25
C ALA A 200 -1.51 18.17 -8.01
N ALA A 201 -1.42 19.50 -7.92
CA ALA A 201 -2.61 20.34 -7.91
C ALA A 201 -3.37 20.15 -9.22
N ALA A 202 -4.65 19.79 -9.13
CA ALA A 202 -5.52 19.62 -10.28
C ALA A 202 -5.73 21.00 -10.94
N PRO A 203 -5.63 21.11 -12.28
CA PRO A 203 -5.90 22.36 -12.97
C PRO A 203 -7.31 22.86 -12.63
N VAL A 204 -7.41 24.07 -12.07
CA VAL A 204 -8.71 24.72 -11.86
C VAL A 204 -9.17 25.25 -13.22
N PRO A 205 -10.37 24.89 -13.72
CA PRO A 205 -10.86 25.40 -14.98
C PRO A 205 -10.99 26.93 -14.95
N GLU A 206 -10.22 27.64 -15.77
CA GLU A 206 -10.21 29.11 -15.84
C GLU A 206 -11.46 29.72 -16.52
N ALA A 207 -12.49 28.92 -16.82
CA ALA A 207 -13.66 29.36 -17.59
C ALA A 207 -14.33 30.61 -16.99
N THR A 208 -14.36 30.73 -15.66
CA THR A 208 -14.85 31.92 -14.96
C THR A 208 -13.88 33.10 -15.03
N SER A 209 -12.57 32.88 -14.99
CA SER A 209 -11.56 33.94 -15.11
C SER A 209 -11.56 34.56 -16.51
N SER A 210 -11.62 33.75 -17.57
CA SER A 210 -11.72 34.27 -18.95
C SER A 210 -13.05 34.95 -19.21
N ALA A 211 -14.17 34.44 -18.68
CA ALA A 211 -15.48 35.08 -18.80
C ALA A 211 -15.54 36.42 -18.06
N MET A 212 -14.96 36.51 -16.87
CA MET A 212 -14.88 37.77 -16.10
C MET A 212 -13.93 38.78 -16.76
N MET A 213 -12.83 38.33 -17.35
CA MET A 213 -11.94 39.18 -18.13
C MET A 213 -12.64 39.70 -19.40
N LEU A 214 -13.34 38.84 -20.14
CA LEU A 214 -14.12 39.24 -21.32
C LEU A 214 -15.29 40.16 -20.96
N ALA A 215 -15.98 39.91 -19.85
CA ALA A 215 -17.01 40.80 -19.34
C ALA A 215 -16.43 42.17 -18.95
N GLY A 216 -15.28 42.19 -18.27
CA GLY A 216 -14.56 43.42 -17.93
C GLY A 216 -14.13 44.22 -19.16
N LEU A 217 -13.56 43.56 -20.17
CA LEU A 217 -13.16 44.18 -21.44
C LEU A 217 -14.38 44.66 -22.24
N GLY A 218 -15.48 43.92 -22.23
CA GLY A 218 -16.74 44.31 -22.85
C GLY A 218 -17.34 45.57 -22.24
N LEU A 219 -17.27 45.71 -20.91
CA LEU A 219 -17.74 46.90 -20.19
C LEU A 219 -16.88 48.14 -20.49
N ILE A 220 -15.54 47.98 -20.55
CA ILE A 220 -14.63 49.07 -20.91
C ILE A 220 -14.84 49.51 -22.36
N GLY A 221 -14.97 48.56 -23.29
CA GLY A 221 -15.24 48.86 -24.71
C GLY A 221 -16.55 49.62 -24.90
N TRP A 222 -17.59 49.27 -24.14
CA TRP A 222 -18.88 49.97 -24.15
C TRP A 222 -18.80 51.39 -23.58
N GLN A 223 -18.06 51.59 -22.49
CA GLN A 223 -17.85 52.92 -21.90
C GLN A 223 -17.05 53.85 -22.83
N VAL A 224 -16.04 53.34 -23.51
CA VAL A 224 -15.26 54.13 -24.49
C VAL A 224 -16.12 54.52 -25.70
N ARG A 225 -16.98 53.62 -26.19
CA ARG A 225 -17.91 53.92 -27.29
C ARG A 225 -18.89 55.04 -26.93
N ARG A 226 -19.42 55.05 -25.70
CA ARG A 226 -20.34 56.09 -25.22
C ARG A 226 -19.70 57.48 -25.04
N ARG A 227 -18.38 57.56 -24.88
CA ARG A 227 -17.66 58.85 -24.76
C ARG A 227 -17.30 59.47 -26.11
N ARG A 228 -17.44 58.72 -27.21
CA ARG A 228 -17.11 59.15 -28.58
C ARG A 228 -18.35 59.49 -29.43
N SER A 229 -19.54 59.17 -28.94
CA SER A 229 -20.86 59.58 -29.48
C SER A 229 -21.39 60.77 -28.71
#